data_AF-A0A3D5P7Y2-F1
#
_entry.id   AF-A0A3D5P7Y2-F1
#
_cell.length_a   1.000
_cell.length_b   1.000
_cell.length_c   1.000
_cell.angle_alpha   90.00
_cell.angle_beta   90.00
_cell.angle_gamma   90.00
#
_symmetry.space_group_name_H-M   'P 1'
#
loop_
_entity.id
_entity.type
_entity.pdbx_description
1 polymer ?
#
loop_
_entity_poly.entity_id
_entity_poly.type
_entity_poly.pdbx_seq_one_letter_code
_entity_poly.pdbx_strand_id
1 'polypeptide(L)'
;AVGADVHVVWELPMDVLTFGGLGVTAHIMDGDGEVIRGTFVEDLLDSVEAGFNLHVGTEYPITDGMRFYANGRYEVMPDLQYLQVR
;
A
#
# COMPACT_ATOMS: atom_id res chain seq x y z
N ALA A 1 8.95 4.64 5.71
CA ALA A 1 8.45 3.29 5.38
C ALA A 1 9.17 2.75 4.15
N VAL A 2 9.55 1.49 4.16
CA VAL A 2 10.14 0.77 3.02
C VAL A 2 9.22 -0.39 2.68
N GLY A 3 8.91 -0.60 1.39
CA GLY A 3 7.98 -1.64 0.96
C GLY A 3 8.41 -2.32 -0.32
N ALA A 4 7.96 -3.55 -0.48
CA ALA A 4 8.09 -4.34 -1.70
C ALA A 4 6.72 -4.89 -2.07
N ASP A 5 6.36 -4.76 -3.35
CA ASP A 5 5.11 -5.29 -3.89
C ASP A 5 5.37 -6.16 -5.11
N VAL A 6 4.43 -7.08 -5.34
CA VAL A 6 4.37 -7.96 -6.50
C VAL A 6 2.96 -7.89 -7.04
N HIS A 7 2.84 -7.61 -8.33
CA HIS A 7 1.56 -7.64 -9.03
C HIS A 7 1.62 -8.44 -10.32
N VAL A 8 0.46 -8.93 -10.73
CA VAL A 8 0.24 -9.62 -11.99
C VAL A 8 -0.79 -8.81 -12.77
N VAL A 9 -0.49 -8.57 -14.04
CA VAL A 9 -1.39 -7.88 -14.98
C VAL A 9 -1.83 -8.89 -16.02
N TRP A 10 -3.12 -8.90 -16.35
CA TRP A 10 -3.67 -9.73 -17.41
C TRP A 10 -4.73 -8.97 -18.19
N GLU A 11 -4.91 -9.40 -19.44
CA GLU A 11 -5.91 -8.85 -20.34
C GLU A 11 -7.16 -9.74 -20.36
N LEU A 12 -8.32 -9.12 -20.30
CA LEU A 12 -9.63 -9.72 -20.45
C LEU A 12 -10.21 -9.33 -21.82
N PRO A 13 -11.20 -10.09 -22.35
CA PRO A 13 -11.88 -9.73 -23.59
C PRO A 13 -12.42 -8.29 -23.56
N MET A 14 -12.44 -7.62 -24.72
CA MET A 14 -12.78 -6.18 -24.87
C MET A 14 -11.67 -5.21 -24.41
N ASP A 15 -10.39 -5.60 -24.56
CA ASP A 15 -9.22 -4.78 -24.26
C ASP A 15 -9.17 -4.29 -22.80
N VAL A 16 -9.79 -5.04 -21.88
CA VAL A 16 -9.83 -4.69 -20.47
C VAL A 16 -8.56 -5.18 -19.81
N LEU A 17 -7.76 -4.28 -19.24
CA LEU A 17 -6.61 -4.68 -18.43
C LEU A 17 -7.02 -4.77 -16.97
N THR A 18 -6.74 -5.90 -16.34
CA THR A 18 -6.92 -6.07 -14.90
C THR A 18 -5.58 -6.39 -14.27
N PHE A 19 -5.36 -5.89 -13.07
CA PHE A 19 -4.19 -6.19 -12.28
C PHE A 19 -4.57 -6.53 -10.85
N GLY A 20 -3.79 -7.43 -10.26
CA GLY A 20 -3.92 -7.82 -8.87
C GLY A 20 -2.54 -8.04 -8.28
N GLY A 21 -2.33 -7.53 -7.07
CA GLY A 21 -1.05 -7.57 -6.41
C GLY A 21 -1.17 -7.55 -4.91
N LEU A 22 -0.07 -7.97 -4.28
CA LEU A 22 0.12 -7.96 -2.85
C LEU A 22 1.53 -7.47 -2.55
N GLY A 23 1.70 -6.89 -1.38
CA GLY A 23 2.97 -6.36 -0.96
C GLY A 23 3.10 -6.34 0.56
N VAL A 24 4.33 -6.13 0.98
CA VAL A 24 4.71 -5.99 2.37
C VAL A 24 5.40 -4.64 2.55
N THR A 25 5.12 -3.98 3.66
CA THR A 25 5.60 -2.62 3.96
C THR A 25 6.07 -2.57 5.40
N ALA A 26 7.33 -2.26 5.62
CA ALA A 26 7.86 -1.96 6.94
C ALA A 26 7.80 -0.45 7.18
N HIS A 27 7.01 -0.02 8.15
CA HIS A 27 7.02 1.34 8.66
C HIS A 27 8.07 1.40 9.77
N ILE A 28 9.17 2.11 9.49
CA ILE A 28 10.20 2.43 10.47
C ILE A 28 9.89 3.85 10.92
N MET A 29 9.49 4.00 12.17
CA MET A 29 9.32 5.29 12.82
C MET A 29 10.50 5.47 13.77
N ASP A 30 11.34 6.46 13.47
CA ASP A 30 12.46 6.86 14.32
C ASP A 30 12.01 8.12 15.08
N GLY A 31 11.70 7.94 16.36
CA GLY A 31 11.17 8.98 17.23
C GLY A 31 12.27 9.69 18.00
N ASP A 32 13.16 10.42 17.33
CA ASP A 32 14.27 11.12 17.99
C ASP A 32 13.83 12.48 18.58
N GLY A 33 14.21 12.73 19.84
CA GLY A 33 13.87 13.95 20.58
C GLY A 33 14.88 14.27 21.68
N GLU A 34 15.41 15.50 21.66
CA GLU A 34 16.50 15.96 22.56
C GLU A 34 16.18 15.84 24.07
N VAL A 35 14.90 15.77 24.44
CA VAL A 35 14.39 15.66 25.82
C VAL A 35 14.19 14.21 26.27
N ILE A 36 14.14 13.25 25.34
CA ILE A 36 13.72 11.85 25.57
C ILE A 36 14.88 10.86 25.30
N ARG A 37 16.00 11.40 24.80
CA ARG A 37 17.24 10.69 24.44
C ARG A 37 17.74 9.72 25.49
N GLY A 38 17.71 8.42 25.15
CA GLY A 38 18.16 7.32 26.01
C GLY A 38 17.20 6.94 27.13
N THR A 39 15.90 7.25 27.00
CA THR A 39 14.86 6.83 27.96
C THR A 39 13.96 5.75 27.38
N PHE A 40 13.28 5.00 28.25
CA PHE A 40 12.31 3.96 27.89
C PHE A 40 11.19 4.48 26.95
N VAL A 41 10.95 5.79 26.92
CA VAL A 41 9.97 6.43 26.03
C VAL A 41 10.47 6.50 24.59
N GLU A 42 11.77 6.65 24.37
CA GLU A 42 12.41 6.58 23.04
C GLU A 42 12.36 5.16 22.48
N ASP A 43 12.71 4.15 23.31
CA ASP A 43 12.62 2.72 22.94
C ASP A 43 11.18 2.25 22.63
N LEU A 44 10.16 2.95 23.14
CA LEU A 44 8.74 2.67 22.84
C LEU A 44 8.26 3.36 21.56
N LEU A 45 8.89 4.47 21.17
CA LEU A 45 8.61 5.21 19.95
C LEU A 45 9.32 4.61 18.74
N ASP A 46 10.44 3.94 18.97
CA ASP A 46 11.17 3.16 17.97
C ASP A 46 10.41 1.87 17.68
N SER A 47 9.49 1.95 16.72
CA SER A 47 8.66 0.83 16.31
C SER A 47 8.89 0.49 14.84
N VAL A 48 9.10 -0.81 14.60
CA VAL A 48 9.09 -1.39 13.25
C VAL A 48 7.76 -2.10 13.09
N GLU A 49 6.83 -1.44 12.40
CA GLU A 49 5.52 -2.01 12.12
C GLU A 49 5.52 -2.67 10.74
N ALA A 50 5.21 -3.97 10.69
CA ALA A 50 5.04 -4.71 9.44
C ALA A 50 3.58 -4.63 8.98
N GLY A 51 3.36 -4.06 7.81
CA GLY A 51 2.08 -3.99 7.12
C GLY A 51 2.03 -4.90 5.90
N PHE A 52 0.82 -5.34 5.57
CA PHE A 52 0.51 -6.04 4.33
C PHE A 52 -0.39 -5.16 3.47
N ASN A 53 -0.14 -5.13 2.17
CA ASN A 53 -1.01 -4.46 1.21
C ASN A 53 -1.55 -5.46 0.19
N LEU A 54 -2.80 -5.26 -0.19
CA LEU A 54 -3.50 -5.93 -1.26
C LEU A 54 -4.00 -4.84 -2.19
N HIS A 55 -3.79 -4.98 -3.49
CA HIS A 55 -4.32 -4.02 -4.45
C HIS A 55 -4.83 -4.74 -5.69
N VAL A 56 -5.95 -4.28 -6.19
CA VAL A 56 -6.58 -4.76 -7.41
C VAL A 56 -7.07 -3.57 -8.21
N GLY A 57 -7.06 -3.68 -9.51
CA GLY A 57 -7.63 -2.64 -10.34
C GLY A 57 -7.91 -3.10 -11.74
N THR A 58 -8.73 -2.33 -12.41
CA THR A 58 -9.19 -2.58 -13.77
C THR A 58 -9.14 -1.29 -14.55
N GLU A 59 -8.56 -1.37 -15.73
CA GLU A 59 -8.50 -0.30 -16.71
C GLU A 59 -9.29 -0.71 -17.94
N TYR A 60 -10.29 0.10 -18.28
CA TYR A 60 -11.18 -0.12 -19.41
C TYR A 60 -11.03 1.01 -20.45
N PRO A 61 -10.56 0.72 -21.68
CA PRO A 61 -10.56 1.69 -22.76
C PRO A 61 -12.00 1.90 -23.28
N ILE A 62 -12.56 3.08 -23.06
CA ILE A 62 -13.89 3.45 -23.59
C ILE A 62 -13.79 3.89 -25.06
N THR A 63 -12.70 4.57 -25.42
CA THR A 63 -12.43 5.11 -26.77
C THR A 63 -10.92 5.36 -26.91
N ASP A 64 -10.41 5.57 -28.13
CA ASP A 64 -8.98 5.84 -28.46
C ASP A 64 -8.29 7.00 -27.70
N GLY A 65 -9.03 7.76 -26.88
CA GLY A 65 -8.49 8.80 -26.00
C GLY A 65 -9.08 8.84 -24.58
N MET A 66 -9.94 7.88 -24.21
CA MET A 66 -10.59 7.84 -22.89
C MET A 66 -10.43 6.46 -22.26
N ARG A 67 -9.72 6.39 -21.14
CA ARG A 67 -9.58 5.17 -20.32
C ARG A 67 -10.25 5.41 -18.98
N PHE A 68 -11.17 4.51 -18.65
CA PHE A 68 -11.75 4.43 -17.32
C PHE A 68 -10.81 3.60 -16.44
N TYR A 69 -10.49 4.13 -15.28
CA TYR A 69 -9.60 3.49 -14.32
C TYR A 69 -10.35 3.31 -13.01
N ALA A 70 -10.34 2.09 -12.50
CA ALA A 70 -10.85 1.76 -11.18
C ALA A 70 -9.79 1.00 -10.41
N ASN A 71 -9.44 1.46 -9.22
CA ASN A 71 -8.48 0.77 -8.36
C ASN A 71 -8.97 0.67 -6.91
N GLY A 72 -8.88 -0.54 -6.36
CA GLY A 72 -9.06 -0.84 -4.95
C GLY A 72 -7.72 -1.19 -4.32
N ARG A 73 -7.33 -0.47 -3.28
CA ARG A 73 -6.18 -0.82 -2.43
C ARG A 73 -6.68 -1.05 -1.02
N TYR A 74 -6.28 -2.15 -0.43
CA TYR A 74 -6.57 -2.52 0.95
C TYR A 74 -5.25 -2.73 1.68
N GLU A 75 -5.02 -1.96 2.72
CA GLU A 75 -3.79 -2.00 3.49
C GLU A 75 -4.12 -2.36 4.94
N VAL A 76 -3.44 -3.39 5.44
CA VAL A 76 -3.60 -3.93 6.78
C VAL A 76 -2.30 -3.73 7.52
N MET A 77 -2.32 -2.84 8.49
CA MET A 77 -1.28 -2.69 9.50
C MET A 77 -1.84 -3.10 10.86
N PRO A 78 -1.02 -3.64 11.78
CA PRO A 78 -1.42 -3.95 13.15
C PRO A 78 -2.22 -2.85 13.85
N ASP A 79 -1.88 -1.58 13.62
CA ASP A 79 -2.54 -0.43 14.27
C ASP A 79 -3.56 0.30 13.37
N LEU A 80 -3.52 0.10 12.04
CA LEU A 80 -4.40 0.81 11.09
C LEU A 80 -4.85 -0.07 9.91
N GLN A 81 -6.17 -0.23 9.76
CA GLN A 81 -6.79 -0.86 8.58
C GLN A 81 -7.36 0.22 7.67
N TYR A 82 -6.85 0.32 6.45
CA TYR A 82 -7.26 1.34 5.49
C TYR A 82 -7.71 0.73 4.16
N LEU A 83 -8.98 0.96 3.81
CA LEU A 83 -9.53 0.64 2.50
C LEU A 83 -9.59 1.91 1.66
N GLN A 84 -8.94 1.89 0.51
CA GLN A 84 -8.95 2.96 -0.47
C GLN A 84 -9.57 2.45 -1.77
N VAL A 85 -10.59 3.15 -2.24
CA VAL A 85 -11.20 2.91 -3.55
C VAL A 85 -11.14 4.21 -4.34
N ARG A 86 -10.59 4.17 -5.54
CA ARG A 86 -10.45 5.33 -6.44
C ARG A 86 -10.85 4.96 -7.87
#